data_AF-A0A6B1EWU3-F1
#
_entry.id   AF-A0A6B1EWU3-F1
#
_cell.length_a   1.000
_cell.length_b   1.000
_cell.length_c   1.000
_cell.angle_alpha   90.00
_cell.angle_beta   90.00
_cell.angle_gamma   90.00
#
_symmetry.space_group_name_H-M   'P 1'
#
loop_
_entity.id
_entity.type
_entity.pdbx_description
1 polymer ?
#
loop_
_entity_poly.entity_id
_entity_poly.type
_entity_poly.pdbx_seq_one_letter_code
_entity_poly.pdbx_strand_id
1 'polypeptide(L)'
;ALDVNGDGIVDILDLTIVATHFGKVGDNQADVNGDSVVDIKDLLLVAGGINADAAAPPIYSMAISTLTVDEIEMWLSQAQQVDLSDATYQRGFAVLQQLLIAATPKETVLLPNYPNPFNPETWIPYQLAAPAEVSIAIYAADGKLVRTLALGHQGVGIYASRSRAAYWDGKNSLGESVASGLYFYTLTAGEFTATRKMLIRK
;
A
#
# COMPACT_ATOMS: atom_id res chain seq x y z
N ALA A 1 -13.13 17.82 14.89
CA ALA A 1 -11.83 17.39 15.43
C ALA A 1 -11.43 16.01 14.92
N LEU A 2 -12.36 15.06 14.67
CA LEU A 2 -12.03 13.76 14.05
C LEU A 2 -11.88 13.82 12.52
N ASP A 3 -12.57 14.77 11.89
CA ASP A 3 -12.31 15.17 10.50
C ASP A 3 -11.03 16.02 10.54
N VAL A 4 -9.92 15.39 10.17
CA VAL A 4 -8.55 15.92 10.24
C VAL A 4 -8.22 16.69 8.97
N ASN A 5 -8.83 16.31 7.85
CA ASN A 5 -8.60 16.94 6.55
C ASN A 5 -9.50 18.18 6.31
N GLY A 6 -10.58 18.34 7.09
CA GLY A 6 -11.51 19.46 7.08
C GLY A 6 -12.55 19.43 5.96
N ASP A 7 -12.84 18.27 5.36
CA ASP A 7 -13.78 18.11 4.25
C ASP A 7 -15.24 17.89 4.68
N GLY A 8 -15.48 17.77 5.99
CA GLY A 8 -16.79 17.57 6.60
C GLY A 8 -17.20 16.10 6.74
N ILE A 9 -16.35 15.15 6.38
CA ILE A 9 -16.57 13.71 6.47
C ILE A 9 -15.45 13.12 7.35
N VAL A 10 -15.79 12.11 8.17
CA VAL A 10 -14.79 11.31 8.89
C VAL A 10 -14.66 9.98 8.16
N ASP A 11 -13.54 9.78 7.46
CA ASP A 11 -13.30 8.58 6.69
C ASP A 11 -11.85 8.08 6.78
N ILE A 12 -11.49 7.16 5.88
CA ILE A 12 -10.17 6.53 5.89
C ILE A 12 -9.05 7.52 5.54
N LEU A 13 -9.34 8.63 4.87
CA LEU A 13 -8.36 9.66 4.55
C LEU A 13 -7.89 10.37 5.82
N ASP A 14 -8.79 10.68 6.75
CA ASP A 14 -8.42 11.22 8.06
C ASP A 14 -7.50 10.27 8.81
N LEU A 15 -7.84 8.97 8.80
CA LEU A 15 -7.02 7.94 9.42
C LEU A 15 -5.60 7.91 8.83
N THR A 16 -5.49 8.01 7.49
CA THR A 16 -4.16 8.06 6.85
C THR A 16 -3.37 9.30 7.24
N ILE A 17 -4.02 10.45 7.48
CA ILE A 17 -3.33 11.66 7.92
C ILE A 17 -2.80 11.46 9.34
N VAL A 18 -3.61 10.92 10.26
CA VAL A 18 -3.15 10.61 11.61
C VAL A 18 -1.98 9.63 11.58
N ALA A 19 -2.07 8.59 10.75
CA ALA A 19 -1.00 7.63 10.57
C ALA A 19 0.32 8.27 10.11
N THR A 20 0.28 9.22 9.16
CA THR A 20 1.50 9.92 8.71
C THR A 20 2.14 10.80 9.77
N HIS A 21 1.38 11.21 10.79
CA HIS A 21 1.85 12.00 11.92
C HIS A 21 2.12 11.16 13.17
N PHE A 22 2.00 9.83 13.09
CA PHE A 22 2.18 8.95 14.23
C PHE A 22 3.55 9.15 14.92
N GLY A 23 3.54 9.33 16.23
CA GLY A 23 4.72 9.61 17.06
C GLY A 23 5.20 11.06 17.02
N LYS A 24 4.52 11.98 16.33
CA LYS A 24 4.81 13.42 16.39
C LYS A 24 4.31 14.00 17.70
N VAL A 25 5.01 15.03 18.17
CA VAL A 25 4.72 15.75 19.42
C VAL A 25 4.43 17.21 19.09
N GLY A 26 3.56 17.82 19.86
CA GLY A 26 3.10 19.20 19.70
C GLY A 26 1.75 19.29 19.01
N ASP A 27 1.13 20.47 19.13
CA ASP A 27 -0.20 20.75 18.60
C ASP A 27 -0.20 20.65 17.07
N ASN A 28 -0.90 19.65 16.55
CA ASN A 28 -1.08 19.43 15.13
C ASN A 28 -2.44 18.78 14.89
N GLN A 29 -2.99 18.97 13.69
CA GLN A 29 -4.35 18.53 13.35
C GLN A 29 -4.61 17.01 13.53
N ALA A 30 -3.57 16.18 13.61
CA ALA A 30 -3.70 14.73 13.85
C ALA A 30 -3.71 14.34 15.34
N ASP A 31 -3.37 15.25 16.26
CA ASP A 31 -3.61 15.09 17.69
C ASP A 31 -5.07 15.46 17.98
N VAL A 32 -5.95 14.48 17.85
CA VAL A 32 -7.40 14.70 17.93
C VAL A 32 -7.90 14.65 19.37
N ASN A 33 -7.10 14.12 20.30
CA ASN A 33 -7.42 14.04 21.71
C ASN A 33 -6.85 15.22 22.53
N GLY A 34 -5.87 15.96 21.99
CA GLY A 34 -5.30 17.18 22.54
C GLY A 34 -4.26 16.95 23.63
N ASP A 35 -3.66 15.76 23.72
CA ASP A 35 -2.62 15.42 24.71
C ASP A 35 -1.19 15.79 24.27
N SER A 36 -1.07 16.48 23.13
CA SER A 36 0.17 16.93 22.49
C SER A 36 1.03 15.79 21.92
N VAL A 37 0.50 14.58 21.77
CA VAL A 37 1.18 13.45 21.15
C VAL A 37 0.24 12.77 20.17
N VAL A 38 0.68 12.54 18.94
CA VAL A 38 -0.10 11.74 17.98
C VAL A 38 0.22 10.27 18.22
N ASP A 39 -0.69 9.53 18.85
CA ASP A 39 -0.50 8.13 19.20
C ASP A 39 -1.68 7.23 18.80
N ILE A 40 -1.70 6.02 19.36
CA ILE A 40 -2.72 5.02 19.05
C ILE A 40 -4.12 5.47 19.48
N LYS A 41 -4.26 6.31 20.50
CA LYS A 41 -5.56 6.83 20.92
C LYS A 41 -6.14 7.75 19.87
N ASP A 42 -5.33 8.57 19.20
CA ASP A 42 -5.78 9.43 18.10
C ASP A 42 -6.27 8.61 16.91
N LEU A 43 -5.49 7.59 16.54
CA LEU A 43 -5.90 6.64 15.51
C LEU A 43 -7.22 5.94 15.85
N LEU A 44 -7.38 5.49 17.10
CA LEU A 44 -8.60 4.84 17.56
C LEU A 44 -9.80 5.79 17.58
N LEU A 45 -9.62 7.06 17.95
CA LEU A 45 -10.68 8.06 17.91
C LEU A 45 -11.13 8.32 16.48
N VAL A 46 -10.20 8.58 15.55
CA VAL A 46 -10.54 8.82 14.14
C VAL A 46 -11.18 7.58 13.52
N ALA A 47 -10.57 6.40 13.69
CA ALA A 47 -11.13 5.14 13.19
C ALA A 47 -12.53 4.85 13.77
N GLY A 48 -12.75 5.15 15.05
CA GLY A 48 -14.05 4.96 15.72
C GLY A 48 -15.15 5.93 15.26
N GLY A 49 -14.75 7.04 14.63
CA GLY A 49 -15.63 8.02 14.01
C GLY A 49 -16.01 7.71 12.55
N ILE A 50 -15.34 6.75 11.90
CA ILE A 50 -15.64 6.35 10.52
C ILE A 50 -17.01 5.66 10.47
N ASN A 51 -17.93 6.21 9.67
CA ASN A 51 -19.24 5.61 9.45
C ASN A 51 -19.13 4.29 8.67
N ALA A 52 -20.03 3.33 8.91
CA ALA A 52 -19.99 2.02 8.25
C ALA A 52 -20.02 2.10 6.70
N ASP A 53 -20.74 3.07 6.14
CA ASP A 53 -20.78 3.31 4.69
C ASP A 53 -19.44 3.86 4.14
N ALA A 54 -18.69 4.58 4.98
CA ALA A 54 -17.34 5.09 4.69
C ALA A 54 -16.24 4.04 4.95
N ALA A 55 -16.59 2.88 5.51
CA ALA A 55 -15.72 1.74 5.77
C ALA A 55 -15.86 0.62 4.70
N ALA A 56 -16.34 0.96 3.50
CA ALA A 56 -16.57 0.00 2.43
C ALA A 56 -15.23 -0.54 1.84
N PRO A 57 -15.20 -1.79 1.31
CA PRO A 57 -13.99 -2.38 0.72
C PRO A 57 -13.28 -1.54 -0.35
N PRO A 58 -13.99 -0.81 -1.25
CA PRO A 58 -13.34 0.09 -2.20
C PRO A 58 -12.61 1.27 -1.53
N ILE A 59 -13.08 1.75 -0.37
CA ILE A 59 -12.46 2.87 0.34
C ILE A 59 -11.18 2.41 1.05
N TYR A 60 -11.18 1.21 1.65
CA TYR A 60 -9.96 0.61 2.19
C TYR A 60 -8.85 0.47 1.13
N SER A 61 -9.21 0.27 -0.14
CA SER A 61 -8.23 0.21 -1.23
C SER A 61 -7.36 1.47 -1.36
N MET A 62 -7.87 2.64 -0.97
CA MET A 62 -7.10 3.89 -0.94
C MET A 62 -6.12 3.92 0.22
N ALA A 63 -6.54 3.52 1.42
CA ALA A 63 -5.67 3.51 2.60
C ALA A 63 -4.57 2.45 2.53
N ILE A 64 -4.88 1.23 2.05
CA ILE A 64 -3.86 0.17 1.89
C ILE A 64 -2.87 0.47 0.75
N SER A 65 -3.11 1.53 -0.03
CA SER A 65 -2.16 2.04 -1.01
C SER A 65 -1.03 2.87 -0.40
N THR A 66 -1.27 3.42 0.80
CA THR A 66 -0.33 4.23 1.59
C THR A 66 0.19 3.48 2.81
N LEU A 67 -0.65 2.66 3.44
CA LEU A 67 -0.33 1.91 4.66
C LEU A 67 0.18 0.50 4.37
N THR A 68 1.03 0.01 5.25
CA THR A 68 1.57 -1.36 5.25
C THR A 68 0.86 -2.24 6.26
N VAL A 69 0.92 -3.56 6.05
CA VAL A 69 0.42 -4.55 7.01
C VAL A 69 1.14 -4.39 8.35
N ASP A 70 2.47 -4.25 8.33
CA ASP A 70 3.30 -4.08 9.53
C ASP A 70 2.90 -2.85 10.37
N GLU A 71 2.57 -1.72 9.73
CA GLU A 71 2.07 -0.53 10.43
C GLU A 71 0.74 -0.79 11.14
N ILE A 72 -0.20 -1.46 10.45
CA ILE A 72 -1.51 -1.76 11.02
C ILE A 72 -1.38 -2.78 12.16
N GLU A 73 -0.53 -3.80 12.02
CA GLU A 73 -0.25 -4.77 13.09
C GLU A 73 0.40 -4.09 14.31
N MET A 74 1.32 -3.15 14.09
CA MET A 74 1.92 -2.34 15.15
C MET A 74 0.84 -1.54 15.91
N TRP A 75 -0.08 -0.88 15.19
CA TRP A 75 -1.15 -0.13 15.82
C TRP A 75 -2.11 -1.02 16.61
N LEU A 76 -2.50 -2.17 16.05
CA LEU A 76 -3.36 -3.13 16.74
C LEU A 76 -2.69 -3.67 18.01
N SER A 77 -1.38 -3.91 17.98
CA SER A 77 -0.59 -4.31 19.16
C SER A 77 -0.59 -3.23 20.24
N GLN A 78 -0.41 -1.95 19.86
CA GLN A 78 -0.49 -0.83 20.80
C GLN A 78 -1.91 -0.62 21.34
N ALA A 79 -2.94 -0.80 20.51
CA ALA A 79 -4.33 -0.60 20.89
C ALA A 79 -4.80 -1.62 21.94
N GLN A 80 -4.21 -2.81 21.99
CA GLN A 80 -4.46 -3.79 23.04
C GLN A 80 -4.03 -3.33 24.43
N GLN A 81 -3.16 -2.32 24.52
CA GLN A 81 -2.71 -1.72 25.78
C GLN A 81 -3.58 -0.52 26.22
N VAL A 82 -4.51 -0.09 25.37
CA VAL A 82 -5.46 0.99 25.69
C VAL A 82 -6.66 0.41 26.43
N ASP A 83 -7.21 1.16 27.38
CA ASP A 83 -8.50 0.81 27.98
C ASP A 83 -9.62 0.96 26.94
N LEU A 84 -10.08 -0.17 26.40
CA LEU A 84 -11.18 -0.23 25.43
C LEU A 84 -12.57 -0.26 26.10
N SER A 85 -12.72 0.31 27.30
CA SER A 85 -14.05 0.50 27.92
C SER A 85 -14.90 1.54 27.17
N ASP A 86 -14.26 2.49 26.46
CA ASP A 86 -14.92 3.47 25.60
C ASP A 86 -15.42 2.83 24.28
N ALA A 87 -16.70 3.04 23.97
CA ALA A 87 -17.34 2.49 22.77
C ALA A 87 -16.73 3.01 21.45
N THR A 88 -16.15 4.21 21.45
CA THR A 88 -15.46 4.80 20.29
C THR A 88 -14.14 4.07 20.05
N TYR A 89 -13.37 3.81 21.11
CA TYR A 89 -12.13 3.02 21.00
C TYR A 89 -12.40 1.58 20.56
N GLN A 90 -13.46 0.94 21.05
CA GLN A 90 -13.87 -0.38 20.58
C GLN A 90 -14.18 -0.38 19.07
N ARG A 91 -14.91 0.63 18.58
CA ARG A 91 -15.19 0.76 17.15
C ARG A 91 -13.93 1.02 16.35
N GLY A 92 -13.06 1.92 16.81
CA GLY A 92 -11.79 2.20 16.15
C GLY A 92 -10.92 0.96 16.03
N PHE A 93 -10.82 0.18 17.10
CA PHE A 93 -10.11 -1.09 17.09
C PHE A 93 -10.68 -2.08 16.07
N ALA A 94 -12.01 -2.22 16.01
CA ALA A 94 -12.68 -3.06 15.02
C ALA A 94 -12.42 -2.58 13.58
N VAL A 95 -12.41 -1.27 13.33
CA VAL A 95 -12.07 -0.70 12.02
C VAL A 95 -10.62 -1.02 11.63
N LEU A 96 -9.66 -0.91 12.55
CA LEU A 96 -8.27 -1.31 12.29
C LEU A 96 -8.14 -2.81 11.99
N GLN A 97 -8.93 -3.67 12.65
CA GLN A 97 -8.98 -5.11 12.32
C GLN A 97 -9.51 -5.36 10.91
N GLN A 98 -10.59 -4.67 10.50
CA GLN A 98 -11.11 -4.78 9.13
C GLN A 98 -10.10 -4.27 8.10
N LEU A 99 -9.40 -3.18 8.42
CA LEU A 99 -8.33 -2.64 7.58
C LEU A 99 -7.20 -3.65 7.41
N LEU A 100 -6.76 -4.34 8.48
CA LEU A 100 -5.76 -5.40 8.40
C LEU A 100 -6.20 -6.54 7.46
N ILE A 101 -7.45 -6.99 7.59
CA ILE A 101 -8.02 -8.03 6.73
C ILE A 101 -8.02 -7.59 5.26
N ALA A 102 -8.38 -6.33 4.99
CA ALA A 102 -8.37 -5.77 3.64
C ALA A 102 -6.95 -5.59 3.08
N ALA A 103 -5.98 -5.25 3.94
CA ALA A 103 -4.58 -5.02 3.56
C ALA A 103 -3.80 -6.31 3.31
N THR A 104 -4.31 -7.46 3.78
CA THR A 104 -3.65 -8.76 3.74
C THR A 104 -4.18 -9.60 2.57
N PRO A 105 -3.44 -9.72 1.44
CA PRO A 105 -3.86 -10.53 0.32
C PRO A 105 -3.90 -12.01 0.69
N LYS A 106 -4.88 -12.74 0.15
CA LYS A 106 -4.97 -14.20 0.32
C LYS A 106 -4.05 -14.95 -0.64
N GLU A 107 -3.68 -14.32 -1.76
CA GLU A 107 -2.88 -14.93 -2.81
C GLU A 107 -1.79 -13.96 -3.27
N THR A 108 -0.62 -14.54 -3.59
CA THR A 108 0.43 -13.82 -4.31
C THR A 108 0.05 -13.75 -5.78
N VAL A 109 0.05 -12.55 -6.36
CA VAL A 109 -0.36 -12.33 -7.76
C VAL A 109 0.44 -11.21 -8.42
N LEU A 110 0.84 -11.43 -9.67
CA LEU A 110 1.34 -10.38 -10.56
C LEU A 110 0.17 -9.74 -11.29
N LEU A 111 0.01 -8.42 -11.20
CA LEU A 111 -1.09 -7.66 -11.80
C LEU A 111 -0.65 -7.03 -13.14
N PRO A 112 -1.58 -6.58 -14.01
CA PRO A 112 -1.22 -5.88 -15.23
C PRO A 112 -0.48 -4.57 -14.94
N ASN A 113 0.60 -4.32 -15.67
CA ASN A 113 1.31 -3.04 -15.62
C ASN A 113 0.42 -1.87 -16.08
N TYR A 114 0.64 -0.69 -15.49
CA TYR A 114 -0.09 0.53 -15.84
C TYR A 114 0.86 1.75 -15.87
N PRO A 115 0.81 2.59 -16.93
CA PRO A 115 -0.01 2.44 -18.14
C PRO A 115 0.42 1.25 -19.01
N ASN A 116 -0.47 0.80 -19.90
CA ASN A 116 -0.18 -0.18 -20.97
C ASN A 116 -1.14 0.06 -22.16
N PRO A 117 -0.66 0.51 -23.35
CA PRO A 117 0.75 0.76 -23.68
C PRO A 117 1.34 1.94 -22.91
N PHE A 118 2.64 1.95 -22.69
CA PHE A 118 3.33 3.00 -21.91
C PHE A 118 4.39 3.75 -22.71
N ASN A 119 4.75 4.95 -22.24
CA ASN A 119 5.78 5.81 -22.82
C ASN A 119 6.45 6.76 -21.79
N PRO A 120 7.76 6.64 -21.51
CA PRO A 120 8.57 5.43 -21.56
C PRO A 120 8.48 4.63 -20.26
N GLU A 121 7.66 5.03 -19.28
CA GLU A 121 7.62 4.43 -17.96
C GLU A 121 6.31 3.70 -17.61
N THR A 122 6.40 2.67 -16.79
CA THR A 122 5.27 1.89 -16.31
C THR A 122 5.48 1.39 -14.89
N TRP A 123 4.38 1.17 -14.18
CA TRP A 123 4.35 0.53 -12.87
C TRP A 123 3.88 -0.90 -13.04
N ILE A 124 4.52 -1.84 -12.35
CA ILE A 124 4.20 -3.26 -12.38
C ILE A 124 3.66 -3.65 -11.00
N PRO A 125 2.33 -3.64 -10.83
CA PRO A 125 1.71 -3.92 -9.55
C PRO A 125 1.72 -5.42 -9.25
N TYR A 126 1.80 -5.76 -7.98
CA TYR A 126 1.72 -7.13 -7.49
C TYR A 126 1.14 -7.19 -6.07
N GLN A 127 0.83 -8.38 -5.60
CA GLN A 127 0.40 -8.65 -4.23
C GLN A 127 1.21 -9.82 -3.67
N LEU A 128 1.49 -9.78 -2.38
CA LEU A 128 2.17 -10.85 -1.65
C LEU A 128 1.27 -11.34 -0.53
N ALA A 129 0.95 -12.63 -0.51
CA ALA A 129 0.23 -13.27 0.59
C ALA A 129 1.16 -13.72 1.74
N ALA A 130 2.48 -13.75 1.48
CA ALA A 130 3.52 -14.06 2.45
C ALA A 130 4.77 -13.22 2.14
N PRO A 131 5.60 -12.89 3.13
CA PRO A 131 6.86 -12.18 2.90
C PRO A 131 7.78 -12.95 1.96
N ALA A 132 8.48 -12.27 1.06
CA ALA A 132 9.33 -12.91 0.06
C ALA A 132 10.47 -11.99 -0.43
N GLU A 133 11.54 -12.60 -0.92
CA GLU A 133 12.50 -11.91 -1.79
C GLU A 133 11.88 -11.74 -3.18
N VAL A 134 11.77 -10.49 -3.65
CA VAL A 134 11.06 -10.14 -4.88
C VAL A 134 12.00 -9.62 -5.96
N SER A 135 11.85 -10.15 -7.16
CA SER A 135 12.48 -9.61 -8.36
C SER A 135 11.55 -9.66 -9.56
N ILE A 136 11.74 -8.73 -10.49
CA ILE A 136 11.07 -8.74 -11.80
C ILE A 136 12.12 -8.75 -12.90
N ALA A 137 12.13 -9.82 -13.69
CA ALA A 137 12.96 -9.91 -14.89
C ALA A 137 12.14 -9.51 -16.12
N ILE A 138 12.69 -8.59 -16.92
CA ILE A 138 12.07 -8.06 -18.14
C ILE A 138 12.79 -8.62 -19.35
N TYR A 139 12.02 -9.15 -20.31
CA TYR A 139 12.50 -9.81 -21.51
C TYR A 139 11.95 -9.15 -22.77
N ALA A 140 12.76 -9.10 -23.82
CA ALA A 140 12.30 -8.77 -25.17
C ALA A 140 11.48 -9.94 -25.77
N ALA A 141 10.80 -9.68 -26.89
CA ALA A 141 9.96 -10.68 -27.56
C ALA A 141 10.71 -11.93 -28.04
N ASP A 142 12.02 -11.83 -28.25
CA ASP A 142 12.92 -12.94 -28.61
C ASP A 142 13.43 -13.72 -27.37
N GLY A 143 12.97 -13.37 -26.17
CA GLY A 143 13.38 -13.98 -24.90
C GLY A 143 14.68 -13.42 -24.32
N LYS A 144 15.32 -12.44 -24.96
CA LYS A 144 16.53 -11.81 -24.41
C LYS A 144 16.20 -11.03 -23.14
N LEU A 145 16.96 -11.27 -22.07
CA LEU A 145 16.87 -10.49 -20.83
C LEU A 145 17.29 -9.04 -21.11
N VAL A 146 16.41 -8.10 -20.76
CA VAL A 146 16.58 -6.65 -20.94
C VAL A 146 17.06 -6.00 -19.65
N ARG A 147 16.40 -6.31 -18.53
CA ARG A 147 16.70 -5.74 -17.22
C ARG A 147 16.08 -6.59 -16.12
N THR A 148 16.72 -6.62 -14.95
CA THR A 148 16.12 -7.13 -13.71
C THR A 148 15.90 -5.98 -12.74
N LEU A 149 14.72 -5.93 -12.14
CA LEU A 149 14.36 -5.06 -11.04
C LEU A 149 14.46 -5.88 -9.75
N ALA A 150 15.52 -5.70 -8.97
CA ALA A 150 15.68 -6.34 -7.68
C ALA A 150 14.99 -5.49 -6.61
N LEU A 151 13.83 -5.95 -6.12
CA LEU A 151 13.03 -5.25 -5.12
C LEU A 151 13.40 -5.66 -3.68
N GLY A 152 14.15 -6.76 -3.54
CA GLY A 152 14.61 -7.28 -2.26
C GLY A 152 13.49 -7.91 -1.44
N HIS A 153 13.71 -8.02 -0.13
CA HIS A 153 12.71 -8.51 0.80
C HIS A 153 11.51 -7.58 0.88
N GLN A 154 10.31 -8.14 0.72
CA GLN A 154 9.04 -7.45 0.79
C GLN A 154 8.10 -8.21 1.72
N GLY A 155 7.39 -7.48 2.59
CA GLY A 155 6.40 -8.03 3.51
C GLY A 155 5.08 -8.41 2.83
N VAL A 156 4.12 -8.88 3.62
CA VAL A 156 2.75 -9.12 3.12
C VAL A 156 2.14 -7.79 2.69
N GLY A 157 1.40 -7.79 1.58
CA GLY A 157 0.61 -6.63 1.21
C GLY A 157 0.38 -6.42 -0.27
N ILE A 158 -0.26 -5.29 -0.57
CA ILE A 158 -0.64 -4.86 -1.91
C ILE A 158 0.34 -3.78 -2.40
N TYR A 159 1.00 -4.06 -3.51
CA TYR A 159 2.01 -3.19 -4.14
C TYR A 159 1.44 -2.61 -5.43
N ALA A 160 0.36 -1.83 -5.31
CA ALA A 160 -0.40 -1.33 -6.46
C ALA A 160 -0.26 0.19 -6.72
N SER A 161 0.14 0.97 -5.71
CA SER A 161 0.39 2.40 -5.85
C SER A 161 1.73 2.68 -6.52
N ARG A 162 1.90 3.88 -7.09
CA ARG A 162 3.19 4.29 -7.70
C ARG A 162 4.36 4.26 -6.71
N SER A 163 4.11 4.52 -5.43
CA SER A 163 5.14 4.48 -4.39
C SER A 163 5.57 3.07 -3.99
N ARG A 164 4.75 2.04 -4.30
CA ARG A 164 4.97 0.66 -3.85
C ARG A 164 5.19 -0.34 -4.99
N ALA A 165 4.54 -0.14 -6.13
CA ALA A 165 4.66 -0.99 -7.29
C ALA A 165 6.10 -0.95 -7.85
N ALA A 166 6.50 -2.01 -8.55
CA ALA A 166 7.80 -1.99 -9.20
C ALA A 166 7.80 -1.00 -10.36
N TYR A 167 8.91 -0.29 -10.53
CA TYR A 167 9.06 0.74 -11.56
C TYR A 167 9.93 0.25 -12.72
N TRP A 168 9.48 0.50 -13.94
CA TRP A 168 10.36 0.42 -15.10
C TRP A 168 10.29 1.68 -15.95
N ASP A 169 11.47 2.25 -16.24
CA ASP A 169 11.71 3.47 -17.02
C ASP A 169 11.87 3.21 -18.54
N GLY A 170 11.64 1.98 -18.99
CA GLY A 170 11.85 1.62 -20.40
C GLY A 170 13.32 1.56 -20.82
N LYS A 171 14.25 1.36 -19.88
CA LYS A 171 15.69 1.21 -20.15
C LYS A 171 16.19 -0.22 -19.88
N ASN A 172 17.24 -0.62 -20.60
CA ASN A 172 17.98 -1.86 -20.36
C ASN A 172 18.97 -1.72 -19.19
N SER A 173 19.74 -2.77 -18.92
CA SER A 173 20.79 -2.79 -17.87
C SER A 173 21.93 -1.78 -18.08
N LEU A 174 22.15 -1.30 -19.30
CA LEU A 174 23.15 -0.27 -19.62
C LEU A 174 22.58 1.16 -19.51
N GLY A 175 21.31 1.31 -19.14
CA GLY A 175 20.63 2.61 -19.06
C GLY A 175 20.15 3.13 -20.43
N GLU A 176 20.22 2.31 -21.47
CA GLU A 176 19.80 2.68 -22.81
C GLU A 176 18.30 2.45 -22.99
N SER A 177 17.66 3.37 -23.71
CA SER A 177 16.25 3.27 -24.08
C SER A 177 15.98 2.05 -24.96
N VAL A 178 15.01 1.21 -24.58
CA VAL A 178 14.58 0.07 -25.41
C VAL A 178 13.68 0.51 -26.57
N ALA A 179 13.56 -0.28 -27.63
CA ALA A 179 12.70 0.05 -28.77
C ALA A 179 11.20 -0.13 -28.44
N SER A 180 10.33 0.58 -29.15
CA SER A 180 8.87 0.31 -29.17
C SER A 180 8.61 -1.15 -29.53
N GLY A 181 7.70 -1.83 -28.83
CA GLY A 181 7.44 -3.24 -29.05
C GLY A 181 6.85 -3.99 -27.87
N LEU A 182 6.69 -5.30 -28.07
CA LEU A 182 6.22 -6.25 -27.06
C LEU A 182 7.37 -6.69 -26.15
N TYR A 183 7.13 -6.65 -24.85
CA TYR A 183 8.02 -7.16 -23.82
C TYR A 183 7.26 -8.06 -22.86
N PHE A 184 7.99 -8.91 -22.17
CA PHE A 184 7.48 -9.77 -21.10
C PHE A 184 8.15 -9.41 -19.79
N TYR A 185 7.44 -9.58 -18.69
CA TYR A 185 7.99 -9.43 -17.35
C TYR A 185 7.56 -10.59 -16.49
N THR A 186 8.51 -11.16 -15.76
CA THR A 186 8.31 -12.27 -14.84
C THR A 186 8.59 -11.80 -13.43
N LEU A 187 7.58 -11.87 -12.56
CA LEU A 187 7.73 -11.71 -11.12
C LEU A 187 8.18 -13.04 -10.52
N THR A 188 9.19 -13.00 -9.67
CA THR A 188 9.57 -14.09 -8.77
C THR A 188 9.46 -13.58 -7.34
N ALA A 189 8.70 -14.29 -6.51
CA ALA A 189 8.49 -14.02 -5.09
C ALA A 189 8.48 -15.34 -4.31
N GLY A 190 9.64 -15.73 -3.75
CA GLY A 190 9.81 -17.09 -3.20
C GLY A 190 9.57 -18.16 -4.27
N GLU A 191 8.69 -19.13 -3.96
CA GLU A 191 8.28 -20.19 -4.90
C GLU A 191 7.27 -19.71 -5.96
N PHE A 192 6.69 -18.52 -5.80
CA PHE A 192 5.74 -17.98 -6.77
C PHE A 192 6.47 -17.39 -7.97
N THR A 193 6.06 -17.78 -9.18
CA THR A 193 6.46 -17.12 -10.41
C THR A 193 5.25 -16.84 -11.30
N ALA A 194 5.21 -15.67 -11.92
CA ALA A 194 4.19 -15.32 -12.90
C ALA A 194 4.75 -14.41 -13.97
N THR A 195 4.33 -14.63 -15.22
CA THR A 195 4.75 -13.83 -16.38
C THR A 195 3.55 -13.12 -16.99
N ARG A 196 3.75 -11.85 -17.37
CA ARG A 196 2.79 -11.06 -18.14
C ARG A 196 3.51 -10.33 -19.27
N LYS A 197 2.73 -9.76 -20.19
CA LYS A 197 3.21 -8.98 -21.33
C LYS A 197 2.91 -7.50 -21.16
N MET A 198 3.74 -6.64 -21.72
CA MET A 198 3.57 -5.19 -21.77
C MET A 198 3.95 -4.65 -23.15
N LEU A 199 3.33 -3.54 -23.54
CA LEU A 199 3.62 -2.85 -24.80
C LEU A 199 4.21 -1.48 -24.53
N ILE A 200 5.41 -1.21 -25.06
CA ILE A 200 6.00 0.13 -25.05
C ILE A 200 5.77 0.82 -26.39
N ARG A 201 5.33 2.08 -26.36
CA ARG A 201 5.09 2.91 -27.55
C ARG A 201 5.71 4.28 -27.33
N LYS A 202 6.91 4.48 -27.88
CA LYS A 202 7.61 5.77 -27.88
C LYS A 202 7.03 6.73 -28.91
#